data_AF-A0A0E2B7M6-F1
#
_entry.id   AF-A0A0E2B7M6-F1
#
_cell.length_a   1.000
_cell.length_b   1.000
_cell.length_c   1.000
_cell.angle_alpha   90.00
_cell.angle_beta   90.00
_cell.angle_gamma   90.00
#
_symmetry.space_group_name_H-M   'P 1'
#
loop_
_entity.id
_entity.type
_entity.pdbx_description
1 polymer ?
#
loop_
_entity_poly.entity_id
_entity_poly.type
_entity_poly.pdbx_seq_one_letter_code
_entity_poly.pdbx_strand_id
1 'polypeptide(L)' 'MKKVYRFSCNKDWEVEQDSDYDTIEDTIKSSPNQYKNILIKWKEYK' A
#
# COMPACT_ATOMS: atom_id res chain seq x y z
N MET A 1 -3.33 17.59 15.78
CA MET A 1 -2.50 17.11 14.65
C MET A 1 -3.31 16.09 13.88
N LYS A 2 -3.34 16.16 12.55
CA LYS A 2 -4.09 15.22 11.70
C LYS A 2 -3.13 14.11 11.28
N LYS A 3 -3.44 12.86 11.61
CA LYS A 3 -2.67 11.68 11.23
C LYS A 3 -3.23 11.06 9.94
N VAL A 4 -2.38 10.33 9.23
CA VAL A 4 -2.74 9.55 8.04
C VAL A 4 -2.72 8.08 8.43
N TYR A 5 -3.88 7.46 8.48
CA TYR A 5 -3.98 6.02 8.71
C TYR A 5 -3.79 5.26 7.40
N ARG A 6 -3.01 4.18 7.43
CA ARG A 6 -2.80 3.31 6.28
C ARG A 6 -2.95 1.84 6.67
N PHE A 7 -3.72 1.15 5.84
CA PHE A 7 -3.90 -0.29 5.89
C PHE A 7 -3.58 -0.90 4.52
N SER A 8 -2.87 -2.02 4.50
CA SER A 8 -2.65 -2.84 3.30
C SER A 8 -2.45 -4.30 3.64
N CYS A 9 -2.91 -5.19 2.77
CA CYS A 9 -2.67 -6.63 2.83
C CYS A 9 -2.10 -7.15 1.50
N ASN A 10 -1.47 -8.32 1.53
CA ASN A 10 -0.99 -9.01 0.33
C ASN A 10 -2.12 -9.81 -0.35
N LYS A 11 -1.81 -10.47 -1.47
CA LYS A 11 -2.76 -11.29 -2.25
C LYS A 11 -3.38 -12.45 -1.45
N ASP A 12 -2.74 -12.86 -0.36
CA ASP A 12 -3.15 -13.95 0.52
C ASP A 12 -3.90 -13.41 1.76
N TRP A 13 -4.28 -12.12 1.73
CA TRP A 13 -4.99 -11.39 2.78
C TRP A 13 -4.21 -11.19 4.09
N GLU A 14 -2.89 -11.39 4.06
CA GLU A 14 -2.04 -11.14 5.23
C GLU A 14 -1.74 -9.64 5.34
N VAL A 15 -1.85 -9.11 6.56
CA VAL A 15 -1.63 -7.68 6.83
C VAL A 15 -0.16 -7.34 6.66
N GLU A 16 0.14 -6.37 5.79
CA GLU A 16 1.50 -5.85 5.57
C GLU A 16 1.70 -4.47 6.20
N GLN A 17 0.64 -3.67 6.32
CA GLN A 17 0.66 -2.41 7.05
C GLN A 17 -0.68 -2.19 7.74
N ASP A 18 -0.62 -1.77 8.99
CA ASP A 18 -1.75 -1.33 9.80
C ASP A 18 -1.19 -0.36 10.84
N SER A 19 -1.09 0.92 10.48
CA SER A 19 -0.50 1.94 11.36
C SER A 19 -0.86 3.36 10.95
N ASP A 20 -0.71 4.26 11.93
CA ASP A 20 -0.81 5.70 11.73
C ASP A 20 0.54 6.31 11.32
N TYR A 21 0.48 7.35 10.51
CA TYR A 21 1.61 8.15 10.06
C TYR A 21 1.36 9.64 10.28
N ASP A 22 2.44 10.40 10.46
CA ASP A 22 2.36 11.85 10.66
C ASP A 22 2.22 12.63 9.34
N THR A 23 2.73 12.07 8.23
CA THR A 23 2.72 12.71 6.90
C THR A 23 2.38 11.73 5.79
N ILE A 24 1.94 12.24 4.64
CA ILE A 24 1.68 11.42 3.44
C ILE A 24 3.00 10.83 2.93
N GLU A 25 4.07 11.62 2.94
CA GLU A 25 5.40 11.23 2.46
C GLU A 25 5.93 9.99 3.19
N ASP A 26 5.74 9.92 4.52
CA ASP A 26 6.18 8.77 5.31
C ASP A 26 5.38 7.50 4.99
N THR A 27 4.09 7.64 4.64
CA THR A 27 3.26 6.52 4.19
C THR A 27 3.75 5.94 2.85
N ILE A 28 4.26 6.80 1.97
CA ILE A 28 4.75 6.40 0.64
C ILE A 28 6.11 5.72 0.77
N LYS A 29 7.02 6.26 1.59
CA LYS A 29 8.34 5.64 1.83
C LYS A 29 8.21 4.22 2.40
N SER A 30 7.29 4.05 3.34
CA SER A 30 6.99 2.77 3.99
C SER A 30 6.16 1.81 3.13
N SER A 31 5.79 2.18 1.90
CA SER A 31 4.95 1.33 1.05
C SER A 31 5.58 -0.04 0.77
N PRO A 32 4.81 -1.13 0.90
CA PRO A 32 5.27 -2.49 0.65
C PRO A 32 5.84 -2.69 -0.73
N ASN A 33 6.78 -3.64 -0.85
CA ASN A 33 7.41 -3.98 -2.11
C ASN A 33 6.40 -4.50 -3.15
N GLN A 34 5.29 -5.08 -2.72
CA GLN A 34 4.23 -5.48 -3.64
C GLN A 34 3.63 -4.32 -4.41
N TYR A 35 3.84 -3.06 -4.04
CA TYR A 35 3.42 -1.87 -4.80
C TYR A 35 4.56 -1.22 -5.60
N LYS A 36 5.79 -1.67 -5.38
CA LYS A 36 6.99 -1.11 -6.00
C LYS A 36 7.35 -1.94 -7.24
N ASN A 37 7.42 -1.31 -8.40
CA ASN A 37 7.92 -1.90 -9.64
C ASN A 37 7.16 -3.14 -10.15
N ILE A 38 5.87 -3.28 -9.85
CA ILE A 38 5.05 -4.34 -10.45
C ILE A 38 4.66 -3.96 -11.88
N LEU A 39 4.88 -4.88 -12.81
CA LEU A 39 4.27 -4.81 -14.13
C LEU A 39 2.77 -5.13 -14.00
N ILE A 40 1.91 -4.11 -14.02
CA ILE A 40 0.46 -4.31 -14.00
C ILE A 40 0.03 -4.88 -15.36
N LYS A 41 -0.43 -6.14 -15.36
CA LYS A 41 -1.04 -6.77 -16.53
C LYS A 41 -2.54 -6.55 -16.49
N TRP A 42 -3.01 -5.51 -17.16
CA TRP A 42 -4.44 -5.27 -17.35
C TRP A 42 -5.07 -6.39 -18.19
N LYS A 43 -6.16 -6.98 -17.70
CA LYS A 43 -6.99 -7.86 -18.52
C LYS A 43 -8.05 -7.01 -19.20
N GLU A 44 -8.07 -7.03 -20.52
CA GLU A 44 -9.18 -6.50 -21.28
C GLU A 44 -10.42 -7.37 -21.05
N TYR A 45 -11.55 -6.71 -20.79
CA TYR A 45 -12.85 -7.36 -20.71
C TYR A 45 -13.31 -7.73 -22.14
N LYS A 46 -13.72 -8.99 -22.35
CA LYS A 46 -14.30 -9.47 -23.61
C LYS A 46 -15.82 -9.53 -23.51
#